data_AF-A0A842YRL7-F1
#
_entry.id   AF-A0A842YRL7-F1
#
_cell.length_a   1.000
_cell.length_b   1.000
_cell.length_c   1.000
_cell.angle_alpha   90.00
_cell.angle_beta   90.00
_cell.angle_gamma   90.00
#
_symmetry.space_group_name_H-M   'P 1'
#
loop_
_entity.id
_entity.type
_entity.pdbx_description
1 polymer ?
#
loop_
_entity_poly.entity_id
_entity_poly.type
_entity_poly.pdbx_seq_one_letter_code
_entity_poly.pdbx_strand_id
1 'polypeptide(L)'
;MDLKWIIMIPPLLTLYFSGRVLLNNLRYDEAALGMLFSRLDETALLISIFAVSMIIFSATRIMDLIDLFWPIPGNDEIIAALTWLISIILAVVFYRVATITVPGEKNI
;
A
#
# COMPACT_ATOMS: atom_id res chain seq x y z
N MET A 1 2.36 7.37 25.44
CA MET A 1 2.68 7.23 24.00
C MET A 1 1.67 8.08 23.26
N ASP A 2 2.09 9.23 22.74
CA ASP A 2 1.14 10.18 22.15
C ASP A 2 0.41 9.57 20.95
N LEU A 3 -0.92 9.78 20.88
CA LEU A 3 -1.81 9.34 19.79
C LEU A 3 -1.25 9.64 18.39
N LYS A 4 -0.47 10.72 18.27
CA LYS A 4 0.23 11.14 17.05
C LYS A 4 1.13 10.05 16.47
N TRP A 5 1.78 9.24 17.32
CA TRP A 5 2.67 8.18 16.86
C TRP A 5 1.92 7.01 16.23
N ILE A 6 0.70 6.70 16.69
CA ILE A 6 -0.10 5.59 16.16
C ILE A 6 -0.51 5.86 14.71
N ILE A 7 -0.84 7.11 14.39
CA ILE A 7 -1.25 7.53 13.05
C ILE A 7 -0.10 7.37 12.04
N MET A 8 1.15 7.49 12.49
CA MET A 8 2.34 7.33 11.64
C MET A 8 2.69 5.87 11.34
N ILE A 9 2.14 4.89 12.07
CA ILE A 9 2.52 3.48 11.91
C ILE A 9 2.21 2.98 10.48
N PRO A 10 0.99 3.11 9.92
CA PRO A 10 0.70 2.56 8.61
C PRO A 10 1.55 3.18 7.47
N PRO A 11 1.76 4.51 7.41
CA PRO A 11 2.67 5.11 6.43
C PRO A 11 4.11 4.60 6.54
N LEU A 12 4.65 4.46 7.76
CA LEU A 12 6.00 3.95 7.97
C LEU A 12 6.13 2.49 7.53
N LEU A 13 5.14 1.65 7.85
CA LEU A 13 5.10 0.25 7.39
C LEU A 13 5.01 0.17 5.86
N THR A 14 4.18 1.02 5.25
CA THR A 14 4.04 1.11 3.80
C THR A 14 5.38 1.43 3.14
N LEU A 15 6.12 2.41 3.68
CA LEU A 15 7.45 2.78 3.20
C LEU A 15 8.48 1.65 3.40
N TYR A 16 8.47 1.00 4.57
CA TYR A 16 9.37 -0.11 4.85
C TYR A 16 9.14 -1.27 3.88
N PHE A 17 7.90 -1.69 3.67
CA PHE A 17 7.59 -2.83 2.81
C PHE A 17 7.78 -2.51 1.33
N SER A 18 7.43 -1.30 0.86
CA SER A 18 7.73 -0.90 -0.52
C SER A 18 9.24 -0.87 -0.78
N GLY A 19 10.03 -0.39 0.19
CA GLY A 19 11.49 -0.47 0.14
C GLY A 19 12.00 -1.91 0.06
N ARG A 20 11.39 -2.85 0.81
CA ARG A 20 11.72 -4.28 0.68
C ARG A 20 11.37 -4.85 -0.69
N VAL A 21 10.22 -4.52 -1.25
CA VAL A 21 9.84 -4.92 -2.62
C VAL A 21 10.87 -4.42 -3.62
N LEU A 22 11.29 -3.15 -3.51
CA LEU A 22 12.32 -2.58 -4.37
C LEU A 22 13.64 -3.35 -4.23
N LEU A 23 14.11 -3.60 -3.00
CA LEU A 23 15.36 -4.33 -2.76
C LEU A 23 15.29 -5.78 -3.28
N ASN A 24 14.15 -6.44 -3.13
CA ASN A 24 13.94 -7.78 -3.67
C ASN A 24 13.98 -7.77 -5.21
N ASN A 25 13.30 -6.81 -5.84
CA ASN A 25 13.35 -6.65 -7.29
C ASN A 25 14.78 -6.36 -7.78
N LEU A 26 15.54 -5.50 -7.09
CA LEU A 26 16.94 -5.23 -7.45
C LEU A 26 17.87 -6.43 -7.25
N ARG A 27 17.58 -7.27 -6.25
CA ARG A 27 18.41 -8.45 -5.93
C ARG A 27 18.15 -9.64 -6.85
N TYR A 28 16.89 -9.84 -7.24
CA TYR A 28 16.44 -11.05 -7.95
C TYR A 28 15.99 -10.78 -9.39
N ASP A 29 15.89 -9.52 -9.80
CA ASP A 29 15.58 -9.05 -11.17
C ASP A 29 14.42 -9.83 -11.80
N GLU A 30 14.67 -10.58 -12.89
CA GLU A 30 13.68 -11.41 -13.59
C GLU A 30 13.03 -12.48 -12.70
N ALA A 31 13.75 -13.01 -11.71
CA ALA A 31 13.22 -14.01 -10.79
C ALA A 31 12.16 -13.41 -9.85
N ALA A 32 12.19 -12.11 -9.56
CA ALA A 32 11.18 -11.46 -8.73
C ALA A 32 9.79 -11.45 -9.40
N LEU A 33 9.74 -11.15 -10.70
CA LEU A 33 8.53 -11.26 -11.49
C LEU A 33 8.06 -12.71 -11.60
N GLY A 34 8.98 -13.65 -11.84
CA GLY A 34 8.69 -15.08 -11.84
C GLY A 34 8.09 -15.56 -10.51
N MET A 35 8.58 -15.06 -9.37
CA MET A 35 8.04 -15.38 -8.05
C MET A 35 6.63 -14.82 -7.84
N LEU A 36 6.36 -13.59 -8.29
CA LEU A 36 5.00 -13.02 -8.25
C LEU A 36 4.02 -13.82 -9.11
N PHE A 37 4.43 -14.15 -10.33
CA PHE A 37 3.60 -14.95 -11.25
C PHE A 37 3.54 -16.43 -10.89
N SER A 38 4.38 -16.93 -9.97
CA SER A 38 4.20 -18.29 -9.43
C SER A 38 2.91 -18.43 -8.61
N ARG A 39 2.34 -17.32 -8.15
CA ARG A 39 1.07 -17.25 -7.41
C ARG A 39 0.09 -16.30 -8.10
N LEU A 40 -0.31 -16.62 -9.34
CA LEU A 40 -1.14 -15.74 -10.17
C LEU A 40 -2.41 -15.25 -9.47
N ASP A 41 -3.17 -16.15 -8.84
CA ASP A 41 -4.44 -15.79 -8.20
C ASP A 41 -4.24 -14.81 -7.02
N GLU A 42 -3.22 -15.07 -6.19
CA GLU A 42 -2.87 -14.18 -5.07
C GLU A 42 -2.37 -12.82 -5.57
N THR A 43 -1.48 -12.81 -6.57
CA THR A 43 -0.95 -11.59 -7.16
C THR A 43 -2.04 -10.77 -7.85
N ALA A 44 -2.95 -11.41 -8.59
CA ALA A 44 -4.08 -10.74 -9.24
C ALA A 44 -5.02 -10.08 -8.22
N LEU A 45 -5.31 -10.77 -7.12
CA LEU A 45 -6.08 -10.21 -6.01
C LEU A 45 -5.39 -8.99 -5.38
N LEU A 46 -4.08 -9.10 -5.09
CA LEU A 46 -3.30 -8.00 -4.51
C LEU A 46 -3.24 -6.78 -5.42
N ILE A 47 -3.06 -6.98 -6.74
CA ILE A 47 -3.09 -5.91 -7.74
C ILE A 47 -4.47 -5.27 -7.80
N SER A 48 -5.55 -6.06 -7.75
CA SER A 48 -6.92 -5.55 -7.77
C SER A 48 -7.22 -4.69 -6.55
N ILE A 49 -6.84 -5.15 -5.35
CA ILE A 49 -6.98 -4.39 -4.10
C ILE A 49 -6.17 -3.09 -4.16
N PHE A 50 -4.94 -3.15 -4.67
CA PHE A 50 -4.11 -1.98 -4.89
C PHE A 50 -4.79 -0.97 -5.82
N ALA A 51 -5.27 -1.42 -6.98
CA ALA A 51 -5.92 -0.58 -7.97
C ALA A 51 -7.16 0.13 -7.41
N VAL A 52 -8.05 -0.61 -6.73
CA VAL A 52 -9.23 -0.03 -6.08
C VAL A 52 -8.83 0.99 -5.01
N SER A 53 -7.82 0.70 -4.21
CA SER A 53 -7.31 1.62 -3.19
C SER A 53 -6.78 2.93 -3.80
N MET A 54 -6.08 2.84 -4.94
CA MET A 54 -5.58 4.01 -5.66
C MET A 54 -6.69 4.84 -6.29
N ILE A 55 -7.78 4.22 -6.76
CA ILE A 55 -8.96 4.95 -7.24
C ILE A 55 -9.60 5.74 -6.10
N ILE A 56 -9.80 5.10 -4.93
CA ILE A 56 -10.34 5.77 -3.74
C ILE A 56 -9.42 6.91 -3.30
N PHE A 57 -8.10 6.68 -3.28
CA PHE A 57 -7.12 7.72 -2.93
C PHE A 57 -7.16 8.89 -3.93
N SER A 58 -7.32 8.62 -5.22
CA SER A 58 -7.48 9.67 -6.21
C SER A 58 -8.78 10.47 -5.98
N ALA A 59 -9.86 9.80 -5.58
CA ALA A 59 -11.12 10.48 -5.27
C ALA A 59 -10.98 11.41 -4.07
N THR A 60 -10.25 11.02 -3.01
CA THR A 60 -10.00 11.92 -1.87
C THR A 60 -9.21 13.16 -2.27
N ARG A 61 -8.27 13.04 -3.23
CA ARG A 61 -7.56 14.21 -3.77
C ARG A 61 -8.46 15.14 -4.58
N ILE A 62 -9.44 14.61 -5.29
CA ILE A 62 -10.44 15.42 -5.98
C ILE A 62 -11.33 16.13 -4.96
N MET A 63 -11.71 15.46 -3.87
CA MET A 63 -12.49 16.06 -2.79
C MET A 63 -11.73 17.22 -2.11
N ASP A 64 -10.44 17.04 -1.81
CA ASP A 64 -9.56 18.14 -1.33
C ASP A 64 -9.60 19.35 -2.28
N LEU A 65 -9.52 19.11 -3.59
CA LEU A 65 -9.54 20.18 -4.58
C LEU A 65 -10.88 20.90 -4.64
N ILE A 66 -11.99 20.17 -4.51
CA ILE A 66 -13.34 20.76 -4.49
C ILE A 66 -13.51 21.64 -3.24
N ASP A 67 -13.02 21.17 -2.09
CA ASP A 67 -13.14 21.86 -0.81
C ASP A 67 -12.47 23.23 -0.80
N LEU A 68 -11.39 23.39 -1.58
CA LEU A 68 -10.73 24.69 -1.79
C LEU A 68 -11.65 25.75 -2.42
N PHE A 69 -12.64 25.34 -3.21
CA PHE A 69 -13.58 26.24 -3.88
C PHE A 69 -14.95 26.29 -3.20
N TRP A 70 -15.33 25.21 -2.52
CA TRP A 70 -16.60 25.08 -1.82
C TRP A 70 -16.39 24.33 -0.50
N PRO A 71 -16.29 25.03 0.65
CA PRO A 71 -16.03 24.39 1.92
C PRO A 71 -17.17 23.45 2.32
N ILE A 72 -16.86 22.17 2.47
CA ILE A 72 -17.79 21.11 2.88
C ILE A 72 -17.51 20.77 4.35
N PRO A 73 -18.45 21.00 5.28
CA PRO A 73 -18.27 20.65 6.68
C PRO A 73 -17.95 19.16 6.87
N GLY A 74 -16.86 18.84 7.57
CA GLY A 74 -16.47 17.47 7.88
C GLY A 74 -15.67 16.75 6.78
N ASN A 75 -15.32 17.44 5.69
CA ASN A 75 -14.60 16.85 4.56
C ASN A 75 -13.18 16.41 4.95
N ASP A 76 -12.46 17.25 5.70
CA ASP A 76 -11.09 16.97 6.16
C ASP A 76 -11.00 15.69 7.00
N GLU A 77 -11.94 15.47 7.92
CA GLU A 77 -11.98 14.26 8.76
C GLU A 77 -12.26 13.00 7.93
N ILE A 78 -13.15 13.09 6.95
CA ILE A 78 -13.47 11.98 6.03
C ILE A 78 -12.24 11.64 5.18
N ILE A 79 -11.58 12.64 4.60
CA ILE A 79 -10.39 12.47 3.78
C ILE A 79 -9.24 11.89 4.61
N ALA A 80 -9.04 12.38 5.84
CA ALA A 80 -8.03 11.84 6.75
C ALA A 80 -8.30 10.37 7.08
N ALA A 81 -9.54 10.00 7.41
CA ALA A 81 -9.92 8.63 7.72
C ALA A 81 -9.75 7.68 6.52
N LEU A 82 -10.18 8.10 5.32
CA LEU A 82 -10.00 7.32 4.09
C LEU A 82 -8.52 7.15 3.74
N THR A 83 -7.73 8.21 3.85
CA THR A 83 -6.28 8.16 3.60
C THR A 83 -5.58 7.22 4.58
N TRP A 84 -6.00 7.22 5.84
CA TRP A 84 -5.47 6.31 6.85
C TRP A 84 -5.83 4.85 6.57
N LEU A 85 -7.09 4.57 6.20
CA LEU A 85 -7.54 3.24 5.78
C LEU A 85 -6.74 2.74 4.58
N ILE A 86 -6.56 3.57 3.55
CA ILE A 86 -5.77 3.24 2.36
C ILE A 86 -4.33 2.91 2.75
N SER A 87 -3.73 3.67 3.67
CA SER A 87 -2.37 3.41 4.14
C SER A 87 -2.24 2.04 4.82
N ILE A 88 -3.25 1.61 5.58
CA ILE A 88 -3.28 0.27 6.18
C ILE A 88 -3.37 -0.80 5.09
N ILE A 89 -4.25 -0.62 4.11
CA ILE A 89 -4.41 -1.58 3.00
C ILE A 89 -3.11 -1.70 2.22
N LEU A 90 -2.46 -0.58 1.88
CA LEU A 90 -1.18 -0.57 1.16
C LEU A 90 -0.06 -1.26 1.96
N ALA A 91 0.00 -1.04 3.28
CA ALA A 91 0.96 -1.75 4.12
C ALA A 91 0.78 -3.27 4.04
N VAL A 92 -0.46 -3.77 4.06
CA VAL A 92 -0.77 -5.20 3.91
C VAL A 92 -0.40 -5.71 2.52
N VAL A 93 -0.77 -4.98 1.46
CA VAL A 93 -0.44 -5.35 0.08
C VAL A 93 1.08 -5.45 -0.10
N PHE A 94 1.83 -4.43 0.28
CA PHE A 94 3.29 -4.43 0.14
C PHE A 94 3.95 -5.47 1.02
N TYR A 95 3.45 -5.73 2.23
CA TYR A 95 3.92 -6.84 3.04
C TYR A 95 3.79 -8.17 2.30
N ARG A 96 2.61 -8.47 1.73
CA ARG A 96 2.38 -9.73 0.98
C ARG A 96 3.28 -9.82 -0.24
N VAL A 97 3.37 -8.76 -1.04
CA VAL A 97 4.28 -8.70 -2.21
C VAL A 97 5.74 -8.91 -1.77
N ALA A 98 6.17 -8.27 -0.68
CA ALA A 98 7.53 -8.44 -0.14
C ALA A 98 7.80 -9.88 0.33
N THR A 99 6.80 -10.60 0.84
CA THR A 99 6.96 -12.02 1.22
C THR A 99 6.98 -12.96 0.02
N ILE A 100 6.23 -12.68 -1.03
CA ILE A 100 6.19 -13.51 -2.25
C ILE A 100 7.49 -13.34 -3.05
N THR A 101 8.08 -12.15 -3.06
CA THR A 101 9.30 -11.82 -3.81
C THR A 101 10.60 -12.20 -3.10
N VAL A 102 10.54 -13.00 -2.03
CA VAL A 102 11.71 -13.60 -1.39
C VAL A 102 11.70 -15.09 -1.69
N PRO A 103 12.79 -15.66 -2.22
CA PRO A 103 12.90 -17.10 -2.35
C PRO A 103 12.82 -17.73 -0.96
N GLY A 104 11.87 -18.64 -0.76
CA GLY A 104 11.82 -19.42 0.48
C GLY A 104 13.17 -20.12 0.63
N GLU A 105 13.86 -19.90 1.74
CA GLU A 105 15.04 -20.68 2.11
C GLU A 105 14.59 -22.15 2.11
N LYS A 106 14.89 -22.89 1.04
CA LYS A 106 15.01 -24.33 1.14
C LYS A 106 16.16 -24.53 2.11
N ASN A 107 15.85 -24.89 3.35
CA ASN A 107 16.83 -25.45 4.28
C ASN A 107 17.59 -26.55 3.51
N ILE A 108 18.84 -26.25 3.14
CA ILE A 108 19.80 -27.22 2.64
C ILE A 108 20.61 -27.70 3.84
#